data_AF-A0A1G3XP64-F1
#
_entry.id   AF-A0A1G3XP64-F1
#
_cell.length_a   1.000
_cell.length_b   1.000
_cell.length_c   1.000
_cell.angle_alpha   90.00
_cell.angle_beta   90.00
_cell.angle_gamma   90.00
#
_symmetry.space_group_name_H-M   'P 1'
#
loop_
_entity.id
_entity.type
_entity.pdbx_description
1 polymer ?
#
loop_
_entity_poly.entity_id
_entity_poly.type
_entity_poly.pdbx_seq_one_letter_code
_entity_poly.pdbx_strand_id
1 'polypeptide(L)'
;MIDISVLEFISAQRWKERIVPELPHMAVENHIWALQVFCRWAKKNPDELILERQEEMAARPRSKKPVSSDRIVTYQLADKSKTKQSKAFIAKALASFYEKNRSSINQDMAHAR
;
A
#
# COMPACT_ATOMS: atom_id res chain seq x y z
N MET A 1 17.77 -7.61 12.37
CA MET A 1 16.42 -7.24 11.91
C MET A 1 16.15 -8.13 10.71
N ILE A 2 15.20 -9.08 10.82
CA ILE A 2 14.89 -9.98 9.70
C ILE A 2 14.22 -9.10 8.64
N ASP A 3 14.89 -8.94 7.52
CA ASP A 3 14.43 -8.15 6.38
C ASP A 3 13.43 -9.01 5.60
N ILE A 4 12.28 -9.27 6.21
CA ILE A 4 11.22 -10.11 5.63
C ILE A 4 10.78 -9.44 4.32
N SER A 5 10.86 -10.19 3.23
CA SER A 5 10.46 -9.69 1.92
C SER A 5 8.97 -9.40 1.91
N VAL A 6 8.54 -8.26 1.34
CA VAL A 6 7.10 -7.96 1.20
C VAL A 6 6.35 -9.03 0.41
N LEU A 7 7.05 -9.80 -0.44
CA LEU A 7 6.46 -10.88 -1.24
C LEU A 7 6.21 -12.17 -0.45
N GLU A 8 6.55 -12.22 0.84
CA GLU A 8 6.13 -13.32 1.73
C GLU A 8 4.68 -13.17 2.20
N PHE A 9 4.08 -11.99 1.99
CA PHE A 9 2.71 -11.68 2.41
C PHE A 9 1.72 -11.86 1.26
N ILE A 10 0.57 -12.46 1.57
CA ILE A 10 -0.44 -12.86 0.57
C ILE A 10 -1.00 -11.64 -0.18
N SER A 11 -1.23 -10.51 0.51
CA SER A 11 -1.73 -9.29 -0.13
C SER A 11 -0.78 -8.73 -1.19
N ALA A 12 0.53 -8.82 -0.95
CA ALA A 12 1.56 -8.37 -1.89
C ALA A 12 1.72 -9.31 -3.08
N GLN A 13 1.64 -10.64 -2.86
CA GLN A 13 1.66 -11.64 -3.94
C GLN A 13 0.46 -11.44 -4.88
N ARG A 14 -0.75 -11.37 -4.34
CA ARG A 14 -1.98 -11.11 -5.11
C ARG A 14 -1.91 -9.80 -5.88
N TRP A 15 -1.34 -8.77 -5.27
CA TRP A 15 -1.14 -7.50 -5.94
C TRP A 15 -0.15 -7.63 -7.11
N LYS A 16 1.00 -8.27 -6.90
CA LYS A 16 2.00 -8.53 -7.94
C LYS A 16 1.38 -9.25 -9.13
N GLU A 17 0.65 -10.34 -8.89
CA GLU A 17 -0.04 -11.10 -9.94
C GLU A 17 -0.99 -10.24 -10.77
N ARG A 18 -1.64 -9.24 -10.15
CA ARG A 18 -2.56 -8.32 -10.84
C ARG A 18 -1.85 -7.24 -11.65
N ILE A 19 -0.67 -6.78 -11.22
CA ILE A 19 0.05 -5.71 -11.93
C ILE A 19 1.04 -6.23 -12.99
N VAL A 20 1.50 -7.48 -12.86
CA VAL A 20 2.39 -8.13 -13.84
C VAL A 20 1.85 -8.10 -15.27
N PRO A 21 0.57 -8.40 -15.56
CA PRO A 21 0.05 -8.32 -16.92
C PRO A 21 -0.19 -6.87 -17.41
N GLU A 22 -0.27 -5.90 -16.49
CA GLU A 22 -0.62 -4.51 -16.80
C GLU A 22 0.60 -3.60 -16.99
N LEU A 23 1.74 -3.99 -16.42
CA LEU A 23 2.94 -3.15 -16.32
C LEU A 23 4.17 -3.85 -16.90
N PRO A 24 5.11 -3.11 -17.52
CA PRO A 24 6.42 -3.64 -17.86
C PRO A 24 7.15 -4.20 -16.64
N HIS A 25 7.99 -5.21 -16.83
CA HIS A 25 8.73 -5.88 -15.74
C HIS A 25 9.43 -4.89 -14.79
N MET A 26 10.20 -3.92 -15.33
CA MET A 26 10.88 -2.90 -14.53
C MET A 26 9.92 -2.02 -13.71
N ALA A 27 8.71 -1.76 -14.24
CA ALA A 27 7.70 -1.02 -13.49
C ALA A 27 7.14 -1.84 -12.33
N VAL A 28 6.95 -3.16 -12.51
CA VAL A 28 6.54 -4.08 -11.43
C VAL A 28 7.58 -4.11 -10.31
N GLU A 29 8.86 -4.27 -10.66
CA GLU A 29 9.96 -4.27 -9.67
C GLU A 29 10.04 -2.93 -8.91
N ASN A 30 9.86 -1.80 -9.61
CA ASN A 30 9.79 -0.48 -8.96
C ASN A 30 8.59 -0.35 -8.00
N HIS A 31 7.45 -0.96 -8.32
CA HIS A 31 6.29 -0.97 -7.43
C HIS A 31 6.53 -1.83 -6.19
N ILE A 32 7.14 -3.01 -6.34
CA ILE A 32 7.50 -3.91 -5.23
C ILE A 32 8.51 -3.22 -4.30
N TRP A 33 9.57 -2.62 -4.87
CA TRP A 33 10.54 -1.84 -4.11
C TRP A 33 9.87 -0.70 -3.33
N ALA A 34 8.96 0.03 -3.97
CA ALA A 34 8.26 1.14 -3.35
C ALA A 34 7.37 0.69 -2.17
N LEU A 35 6.68 -0.44 -2.32
CA LEU A 35 5.92 -1.05 -1.22
C LEU A 35 6.85 -1.46 -0.07
N GLN A 36 7.98 -2.09 -0.36
CA GLN A 36 8.95 -2.50 0.65
C GLN A 36 9.54 -1.33 1.43
N VAL A 37 9.90 -0.25 0.73
CA VAL A 37 10.35 1.00 1.36
C VAL A 37 9.28 1.53 2.31
N PHE A 38 8.02 1.58 1.87
CA PHE A 38 6.95 2.07 2.71
C PHE A 38 6.67 1.18 3.91
N CYS A 39 6.63 -0.15 3.74
CA CYS A 39 6.47 -1.11 4.84
C CYS A 39 7.55 -0.93 5.91
N ARG A 40 8.82 -0.78 5.50
CA ARG A 40 9.94 -0.49 6.42
C ARG A 40 9.73 0.84 7.17
N TRP A 41 9.29 1.88 6.49
CA TRP A 41 9.03 3.20 7.10
C TRP A 41 7.85 3.18 8.07
N ALA A 42 6.74 2.57 7.67
CA ALA A 42 5.55 2.45 8.50
C ALA A 42 5.75 1.46 9.65
N LYS A 43 6.83 0.66 9.63
CA LYS A 43 7.08 -0.49 10.51
C LYS A 43 5.89 -1.46 10.50
N LYS A 44 5.36 -1.69 9.30
CA LYS A 44 4.19 -2.55 9.05
C LYS A 44 4.43 -3.45 7.86
N ASN A 45 3.87 -4.64 7.91
CA ASN A 45 3.84 -5.54 6.77
C ASN A 45 2.64 -5.23 5.83
N PRO A 46 2.66 -5.75 4.59
CA PRO A 46 1.58 -5.51 3.61
C PRO A 46 0.18 -5.86 4.10
N ASP A 47 0.01 -6.96 4.85
CA ASP A 47 -1.31 -7.38 5.34
C ASP A 47 -1.83 -6.43 6.45
N GLU A 48 -0.96 -5.96 7.34
CA GLU A 48 -1.26 -4.93 8.34
C GLU A 48 -1.68 -3.59 7.70
N LEU A 49 -1.08 -3.24 6.55
CA LEU A 49 -1.49 -2.06 5.79
C LEU A 49 -2.91 -2.19 5.22
N ILE A 50 -3.32 -3.40 4.81
CA ILE A 50 -4.68 -3.68 4.33
C ILE A 50 -5.67 -3.61 5.49
N LEU A 51 -5.37 -4.25 6.63
CA LEU A 51 -6.22 -4.23 7.82
C LEU A 51 -6.46 -2.80 8.32
N GLU A 52 -5.39 -2.03 8.48
CA GLU A 52 -5.52 -0.63 8.89
C GLU A 52 -6.37 0.17 7.90
N ARG A 53 -6.25 -0.10 6.61
CA ARG A 53 -7.06 0.56 5.59
C ARG A 53 -8.54 0.21 5.70
N GLN A 54 -8.87 -1.03 6.07
CA GLN A 54 -10.24 -1.46 6.33
C GLN A 54 -10.81 -0.74 7.56
N GLU A 55 -10.07 -0.70 8.66
CA GLU A 55 -10.47 -0.02 9.90
C GLU A 55 -10.75 1.48 9.66
N GLU A 56 -9.88 2.15 8.89
CA GLU A 56 -10.08 3.55 8.51
C GLU A 56 -11.35 3.79 7.68
N MET A 57 -11.66 2.85 6.79
CA MET A 57 -12.86 2.94 5.96
C MET A 57 -14.12 2.64 6.79
N ALA A 58 -14.03 1.78 7.80
CA ALA A 58 -15.14 1.47 8.71
C ALA A 58 -15.41 2.63 9.70
N ALA A 59 -14.37 3.29 10.19
CA ALA A 59 -14.45 4.36 11.18
C ALA A 59 -14.87 5.73 10.61
N ARG A 60 -14.95 5.90 9.28
CA ARG A 60 -15.24 7.20 8.65
C ARG A 60 -16.69 7.36 8.17
N PRO A 61 -17.35 8.51 8.46
CA PRO A 61 -18.49 8.96 7.67
C PRO A 61 -17.97 9.36 6.28
N ARG A 62 -18.57 8.79 5.21
CA ARG A 62 -18.24 8.93 3.77
C ARG A 62 -17.57 10.26 3.38
N SER A 63 -16.25 10.39 3.57
CA SER A 63 -15.51 11.59 3.17
C SER A 63 -14.87 11.36 1.79
N LYS A 64 -15.09 12.32 0.88
CA LYS A 64 -14.74 12.24 -0.56
C LYS A 64 -13.24 12.40 -0.87
N LYS A 65 -12.34 12.41 0.12
CA LYS A 65 -10.90 12.67 -0.12
C LYS A 65 -10.08 11.38 -0.16
N PRO A 66 -9.20 11.21 -1.17
CA PRO A 66 -8.30 10.07 -1.25
C PRO A 66 -7.22 10.15 -0.15
N VAL A 67 -7.34 9.28 0.85
CA VAL A 67 -6.47 9.23 2.04
C VAL A 67 -5.02 8.84 1.72
N SER A 68 -4.76 8.23 0.56
CA SER A 68 -3.43 7.70 0.25
C SER A 68 -2.36 8.79 0.17
N SER A 69 -2.69 9.99 -0.35
CA SER A 69 -1.71 11.06 -0.51
C SER A 69 -1.28 11.66 0.83
N ASP A 70 -2.21 11.92 1.76
CA ASP A 70 -1.93 12.58 3.04
C ASP A 70 -1.10 11.70 3.98
N ARG A 71 -1.36 10.38 4.04
CA ARG A 71 -0.61 9.46 4.91
C ARG A 71 0.84 9.28 4.47
N ILE A 72 1.05 9.22 3.16
CA ILE A 72 2.40 9.10 2.60
C ILE A 72 3.23 10.32 2.97
N VAL A 73 2.61 11.51 2.96
CA VAL A 73 3.24 12.73 3.46
C VAL A 73 3.55 12.61 4.96
N THR A 74 2.63 12.12 5.79
CA THR A 74 2.87 11.91 7.24
C THR A 74 4.04 10.98 7.53
N TYR A 75 4.13 9.81 6.90
CA TYR A 75 5.25 8.88 7.09
C TYR A 75 6.56 9.42 6.51
N GLN A 76 6.50 10.20 5.42
CA GLN A 76 7.67 10.83 4.82
C GLN A 76 8.19 12.06 5.58
N LEU A 77 7.36 12.75 6.38
CA LEU A 77 7.82 13.85 7.23
C LEU A 77 8.80 13.36 8.32
N ALA A 78 8.75 12.07 8.67
CA ALA A 78 9.69 11.44 9.60
C ALA A 78 11.06 11.10 8.98
N ASP A 79 11.18 11.05 7.64
CA ASP A 79 12.41 10.69 6.92
C ASP A 79 12.87 11.86 6.02
N LYS A 80 13.94 12.55 6.44
CA LYS A 80 14.46 13.76 5.77
C LYS A 80 15.18 13.50 4.43
N SER A 81 15.25 12.26 3.94
CA SER A 81 16.28 11.85 2.97
C SER A 81 15.87 11.61 1.50
N LYS A 82 14.60 11.78 1.08
CA LYS A 82 14.21 11.41 -0.31
C LYS A 82 13.60 12.53 -1.16
N THR A 83 14.05 12.58 -2.41
CA THR A 83 13.65 13.53 -3.46
C THR A 83 12.16 13.41 -3.82
N LYS A 84 11.55 14.49 -4.34
CA LYS A 84 10.12 14.55 -4.73
C LYS A 84 9.68 13.40 -5.64
N GLN A 85 10.57 12.91 -6.49
CA GLN A 85 10.28 11.84 -7.46
C GLN A 85 10.04 10.49 -6.80
N SER A 86 10.89 10.09 -5.84
CA SER A 86 10.70 8.83 -5.09
C SER A 86 9.40 8.84 -4.29
N LYS A 87 8.98 10.02 -3.81
CA LYS A 87 7.72 10.19 -3.08
C LYS A 87 6.49 9.91 -3.96
N ALA A 88 6.50 10.45 -5.18
CA ALA A 88 5.43 10.23 -6.15
C ALA A 88 5.32 8.75 -6.56
N PHE A 89 6.46 8.07 -6.73
CA PHE A 89 6.50 6.64 -7.04
C PHE A 89 5.91 5.79 -5.90
N ILE A 90 6.27 6.07 -4.66
CA ILE A 90 5.70 5.36 -3.49
C ILE A 90 4.20 5.58 -3.39
N ALA A 91 3.72 6.80 -3.65
CA ALA A 91 2.28 7.08 -3.69
C ALA A 91 1.54 6.34 -4.78
N LYS A 92 2.11 6.27 -5.98
CA LYS A 92 1.52 5.50 -7.06
C LYS A 92 1.46 4.01 -6.73
N ALA A 93 2.53 3.45 -6.17
CA ALA A 93 2.60 2.04 -5.79
C ALA A 93 1.58 1.70 -4.71
N LEU A 94 1.45 2.52 -3.66
CA LEU A 94 0.46 2.32 -2.60
C LEU A 94 -0.97 2.47 -3.07
N ALA A 95 -1.26 3.45 -3.92
CA ALA A 95 -2.58 3.60 -4.52
C ALA A 95 -2.97 2.34 -5.31
N SER A 96 -2.05 1.84 -6.16
CA SER A 96 -2.23 0.58 -6.88
C SER A 96 -2.42 -0.61 -5.93
N PHE A 97 -1.60 -0.71 -4.89
CA PHE A 97 -1.69 -1.79 -3.90
C PHE A 97 -3.07 -1.85 -3.23
N TYR A 98 -3.59 -0.72 -2.76
CA TYR A 98 -4.93 -0.67 -2.15
C TYR A 98 -6.04 -0.89 -3.17
N GLU A 99 -5.94 -0.31 -4.35
CA GLU A 99 -6.94 -0.48 -5.41
C GLU A 99 -7.07 -1.94 -5.84
N LYS A 100 -5.94 -2.60 -6.07
CA LYS A 100 -5.91 -4.00 -6.47
C LYS A 100 -6.23 -4.95 -5.31
N ASN A 101 -6.17 -4.53 -4.06
CA ASN A 101 -6.67 -5.31 -2.91
C ASN A 101 -8.08 -4.89 -2.45
N ARG A 102 -8.76 -4.01 -3.21
CA ARG A 102 -10.06 -3.45 -2.82
C ARG A 102 -11.14 -4.49 -2.53
N SER A 103 -11.14 -5.61 -3.24
CA SER A 103 -12.08 -6.72 -2.97
C SER A 103 -11.90 -7.30 -1.57
N SER A 104 -10.66 -7.52 -1.15
CA SER A 104 -10.33 -7.97 0.22
C SER A 104 -10.65 -6.87 1.24
N ILE A 105 -10.43 -5.60 0.89
CA ILE A 105 -10.81 -4.46 1.75
C ILE A 105 -12.35 -4.37 1.95
N ASN A 106 -13.14 -4.71 0.93
CA ASN A 106 -14.60 -4.58 0.95
C ASN A 106 -15.34 -5.84 1.45
N GLN A 107 -14.80 -7.05 1.28
CA GLN A 107 -15.50 -8.31 1.59
C GLN A 107 -15.78 -8.48 3.09
N ASP A 108 -14.91 -8.01 3.99
CA ASP A 108 -15.15 -8.09 5.44
C ASP A 108 -16.18 -7.08 5.95
N MET A 109 -16.47 -6.00 5.22
CA MET A 109 -17.58 -5.10 5.59
C MET A 109 -18.97 -5.68 5.31
N ALA A 110 -19.06 -6.70 4.44
CA ALA A 110 -20.33 -7.33 4.09
C ALA A 110 -20.73 -8.44 5.07
N HIS A 111 -19.76 -9.05 5.79
CA HIS A 111 -20.00 -10.11 6.76
C HIS A 111 -20.13 -9.62 8.22
N ALA A 112 -19.87 -8.34 8.48
CA ALA A 112 -20.08 -7.71 9.79
C ALA A 112 -21.47 -7.04 9.95
N ARG A 113 -22.44 -7.39 9.09
CA ARG A 113 -23.85 -6.96 9.15
C ARG A 113 -24.75 -8.15 9.42
#